data_AF-A0A7G8GNF2-F1
#
_entry.id   AF-A0A7G8GNF2-F1
#
_cell.length_a   1.000
_cell.length_b   1.000
_cell.length_c   1.000
_cell.angle_alpha   90.00
_cell.angle_beta   90.00
_cell.angle_gamma   90.00
#
_symmetry.space_group_name_H-M   'P 1'
#
loop_
_entity.id
_entity.type
_entity.pdbx_description
1 polymer ?
#
loop_
_entity_poly.entity_id
_entity_poly.type
_entity_poly.pdbx_seq_one_letter_code
_entity_poly.pdbx_strand_id
1 'polypeptide(L)' 'MDSQDLAKRGESLIRQSSNRYLTTVRIAFRAKQRRFDDFDGLLEESSVKPVQRAIVELSDEQDQPDLLPG' A
#
# COMPACT_ATOMS: atom_id res chain seq x y z
N MET A 1 -6.16 3.27 12.42
CA MET A 1 -4.85 3.74 11.95
C MET A 1 -4.77 5.24 12.19
N ASP A 2 -3.70 5.72 12.81
CA ASP A 2 -3.51 7.16 13.04
C ASP A 2 -3.00 7.86 11.77
N SER A 3 -3.36 9.14 11.60
CA SER A 3 -2.98 9.94 10.43
C SER A 3 -1.46 10.17 10.38
N GLN A 4 -0.79 10.31 11.52
CA GLN A 4 0.66 10.49 11.54
C GLN A 4 1.41 9.23 11.11
N ASP A 5 0.94 8.06 11.54
CA ASP A 5 1.52 6.78 11.12
C ASP A 5 1.42 6.59 9.60
N LEU A 6 0.26 6.91 9.02
CA LEU A 6 0.05 6.83 7.57
C LEU A 6 0.98 7.77 6.81
N ALA A 7 1.15 9.00 7.30
CA ALA A 7 2.04 9.97 6.70
C ALA A 7 3.50 9.49 6.73
N LYS A 8 3.97 8.96 7.86
CA LYS A 8 5.33 8.41 7.99
C LYS A 8 5.58 7.25 7.04
N ARG A 9 4.63 6.33 6.90
CA ARG A 9 4.71 5.20 5.95
C ARG A 9 4.78 5.69 4.50
N GLY A 10 3.92 6.65 4.13
CA GLY A 10 3.95 7.27 2.81
C GLY A 10 5.28 7.99 2.53
N GLU A 11 5.81 8.71 3.50
CA GLU A 11 7.11 9.37 3.38
C GLU A 11 8.26 8.37 3.21
N SER A 12 8.24 7.26 3.96
CA SER A 12 9.23 6.18 3.84
C SER A 12 9.30 5.62 2.42
N LEU A 13 8.14 5.29 1.83
CA LEU A 13 8.03 4.80 0.44
C LEU A 13 8.61 5.79 -0.58
N ILE A 14 8.41 7.09 -0.37
CA ILE A 14 8.93 8.14 -1.26
C ILE A 14 10.43 8.34 -1.06
N ARG A 15 10.94 8.24 0.18
CA ARG A 15 12.35 8.44 0.52
C ARG A 15 13.24 7.32 -0.01
N GLN A 16 12.74 6.08 0.00
CA GLN A 16 13.50 4.90 -0.45
C GLN A 16 13.36 4.66 -1.96
N SER A 17 12.45 5.36 -2.62
CA SER A 17 12.22 5.20 -4.05
C SER A 17 13.27 5.91 -4.90
N SER A 18 13.85 5.17 -5.85
CA SER A 18 14.64 5.74 -6.95
C SER A 18 13.78 6.48 -7.98
N ASN A 19 12.46 6.26 -7.99
CA ASN A 19 11.51 6.90 -8.90
C ASN A 19 10.14 7.12 -8.24
N ARG A 20 9.92 8.35 -7.77
CA ARG A 20 8.70 8.76 -7.05
C ARG A 20 7.42 8.62 -7.88
N TYR A 21 7.51 8.81 -9.20
CA TYR A 21 6.38 8.60 -10.10
C TYR A 21 5.94 7.14 -10.08
N LEU A 22 6.90 6.21 -10.27
CA LEU A 22 6.60 4.78 -10.25
C LEU A 22 6.05 4.32 -8.89
N THR A 23 6.55 4.85 -7.78
CA THR A 23 5.98 4.57 -6.45
C THR A 23 4.52 4.99 -6.35
N THR A 24 4.19 6.19 -6.84
CA THR A 24 2.81 6.70 -6.83
C THR A 24 1.89 5.83 -7.69
N VAL A 25 2.36 5.42 -8.87
CA VAL A 25 1.62 4.50 -9.77
C VAL A 25 1.39 3.15 -9.10
N ARG A 26 2.40 2.57 -8.43
CA ARG A 26 2.28 1.30 -7.70
C ARG A 26 1.24 1.38 -6.58
N ILE A 27 1.24 2.45 -5.80
CA ILE A 27 0.23 2.69 -4.75
C ILE A 27 -1.17 2.75 -5.36
N ALA A 28 -1.36 3.53 -6.43
CA ALA A 28 -2.65 3.68 -7.09
C ALA A 28 -3.15 2.36 -7.69
N PHE A 29 -2.26 1.58 -8.31
CA PHE A 29 -2.59 0.27 -8.87
C PHE A 29 -3.05 -0.71 -7.80
N ARG A 30 -2.30 -0.84 -6.69
CA ARG A 30 -2.67 -1.67 -5.53
C ARG A 30 -4.01 -1.26 -4.94
N ALA A 31 -4.23 0.04 -4.75
CA ALA A 31 -5.48 0.56 -4.21
C ALA A 31 -6.69 0.26 -5.13
N LYS A 32 -6.50 0.32 -6.45
CA LYS A 32 -7.54 -0.05 -7.42
C LYS A 32 -7.86 -1.54 -7.38
N GLN A 33 -6.84 -2.40 -7.25
CA GLN A 33 -7.03 -3.83 -7.10
C GLN A 33 -7.82 -4.17 -5.83
N ARG A 34 -7.45 -3.59 -4.67
CA ARG A 34 -8.18 -3.78 -3.41
C ARG A 34 -9.64 -3.37 -3.49
N ARG A 35 -9.93 -2.23 -4.13
CA ARG A 35 -11.30 -1.80 -4.35
C ARG A 35 -12.11 -2.80 -5.19
N PHE A 36 -11.46 -3.49 -6.11
CA PHE A 36 -12.10 -4.54 -6.92
C PHE A 36 -12.32 -5.81 -6.08
N ASP A 37 -11.31 -6.24 -5.32
CA ASP A 37 -11.42 -7.41 -4.43
C ASP A 37 -12.49 -7.22 -3.34
N ASP A 38 -12.58 -6.01 -2.76
CA ASP A 38 -13.64 -5.63 -1.81
C ASP A 38 -15.04 -5.66 -2.48
N PHE A 39 -15.13 -5.25 -3.76
CA PHE A 39 -16.39 -5.24 -4.52
C PHE A 39 -16.86 -6.65 -4.90
N ASP A 40 -15.94 -7.54 -5.25
CA ASP A 40 -16.22 -8.94 -5.60
C ASP A 40 -16.47 -9.82 -4.36
N GLY A 41 -16.44 -9.24 -3.14
CA GLY A 41 -16.63 -9.97 -1.89
C GLY A 41 -15.49 -10.94 -1.56
N LEU A 42 -14.32 -10.76 -2.19
CA LEU A 42 -13.13 -11.60 -1.99
C LEU A 42 -12.39 -11.22 -0.70
N LEU A 43 -12.68 -10.05 -0.15
CA LEU A 43 -12.16 -9.55 1.13
C LEU A 43 -13.31 -9.17 2.04
N GLU A 44 -13.10 -9.31 3.35
CA GLU A 44 -14.01 -8.71 4.34
C GLU A 44 -14.07 -7.20 4.14
N GLU A 45 -15.29 -6.66 4.17
CA GLU A 45 -15.57 -5.25 3.94
C GLU A 45 -14.73 -4.38 4.90
N SER A 46 -13.73 -3.70 4.34
CA SER A 46 -12.81 -2.91 5.14
C SER A 46 -13.32 -1.50 5.36
N SER A 47 -13.31 -1.05 6.61
CA SER A 47 -13.51 0.36 6.95
C SER A 47 -12.34 1.27 6.55
N VAL A 48 -11.21 0.70 6.08
CA VAL A 48 -10.01 1.43 5.66
C VAL A 48 -10.10 1.73 4.17
N LYS A 49 -9.84 2.99 3.78
CA LYS A 49 -9.84 3.37 2.36
C LYS A 49 -8.76 2.57 1.61
N PRO A 50 -9.03 2.05 0.39
CA PRO A 50 -8.08 1.22 -0.35
C PRO A 50 -6.69 1.85 -0.55
N VAL A 51 -6.61 3.17 -0.69
CA VAL A 51 -5.34 3.90 -0.81
C VAL A 51 -4.52 3.84 0.48
N GLN A 52 -5.15 3.97 1.65
CA GLN A 52 -4.47 3.90 2.94
C GLN A 52 -3.92 2.49 3.18
N ARG A 53 -4.75 1.48 2.86
CA ARG A 53 -4.37 0.08 2.92
C ARG A 53 -3.18 -0.24 2.00
N ALA A 54 -3.20 0.25 0.76
CA ALA A 54 -2.08 0.09 -0.18
C ALA A 54 -0.76 0.70 0.34
N ILE A 55 -0.81 1.87 0.98
CA ILE A 55 0.38 2.51 1.58
C ILE A 55 0.96 1.65 2.71
N VAL A 56 0.10 1.09 3.56
CA VAL A 56 0.52 0.22 4.67
C VAL A 56 1.21 -1.03 4.13
N GLU A 57 0.54 -1.75 3.23
CA GLU A 57 1.06 -3.02 2.69
C GLU A 57 2.37 -2.84 1.92
N LEU A 58 2.44 -1.82 1.05
CA LEU A 58 3.68 -1.53 0.32
C LEU A 58 4.81 -1.11 1.26
N SER A 59 4.50 -0.43 2.36
CA SER A 59 5.49 -0.08 3.38
C SER A 59 5.96 -1.33 4.13
N ASP A 60 5.06 -2.24 4.49
CA ASP A 60 5.41 -3.48 5.18
C ASP A 60 6.28 -4.39 4.29
N GLU A 61 5.95 -4.50 2.99
CA GLU A 61 6.75 -5.24 1.99
C GLU A 61 8.16 -4.64 1.80
N GLN A 62 8.28 -3.31 1.87
CA GLN A 62 9.57 -2.63 1.78
C GLN A 62 10.46 -2.96 2.99
N ASP A 63 9.87 -3.09 4.18
CA ASP A 63 10.58 -3.41 5.42
C ASP A 63 10.85 -4.92 5.58
N GLN A 64 10.19 -5.78 4.80
CA GLN A 64 10.38 -7.25 4.78
C GLN A 64 10.60 -7.80 3.36
N PRO A 65 11.78 -7.56 2.74
CA PRO A 65 12.07 -8.02 1.38
C PRO A 65 12.18 -9.56 1.24
N ASP A 66 12.41 -10.29 2.33
CA ASP A 66 12.77 -11.72 2.32
C ASP A 66 11.58 -12.71 2.31
N LEU A 67 10.33 -12.23 2.17
CA LEU A 67 9.13 -13.08 2.17
C LEU A 67 8.70 -13.61 0.79
N LEU A 68 9.44 -13.29 -0.27
CA LEU A 68 9.20 -13.86 -1.60
C LEU A 68 10.08 -15.12 -1.78
N PRO A 69 9.50 -16.32 -2.01
CA PRO A 69 10.31 -17.45 -2.45
C PRO A 69 10.88 -17.13 -3.84
N GLY A 70 12.18 -17.37 -4.01
CA GLY A 70 12.84 -17.31 -5.31
C GLY A 70 12.35 -18.38 -6.29
#